data_AF-L0DQ02-F1
#
_entry.id   AF-L0DQ02-F1
#
_cell.length_a   1.000
_cell.length_b   1.000
_cell.length_c   1.000
_cell.angle_alpha   90.00
_cell.angle_beta   90.00
_cell.angle_gamma   90.00
#
_symmetry.space_group_name_H-M   'P 1'
#
loop_
_entity.id
_entity.type
_entity.pdbx_description
1 polymer ?
#
loop_
_entity_poly.entity_id
_entity_poly.type
_entity_poly.pdbx_seq_one_letter_code
_entity_poly.pdbx_strand_id
1 'polypeptide(L)'
;MISKLSREDRIIWIDPREADDLIALLRLVGITCGAPTAGTQPGEVCIPLPDNAGDSELSRAEAILSEFNRMRSTRAMHQAQEN
;
A
#
# COMPACT_ATOMS: atom_id res chain seq x y z
N MET A 1 -3.42 8.55 -7.85
CA MET A 1 -2.40 7.50 -8.12
C MET A 1 -2.89 6.20 -7.50
N ILE A 2 -2.90 5.10 -8.24
CA ILE A 2 -3.33 3.80 -7.71
C ILE A 2 -2.11 3.12 -7.11
N SER A 3 -2.18 2.80 -5.82
CA SER A 3 -1.12 2.07 -5.12
C SER A 3 -1.06 0.63 -5.62
N LYS A 4 0.13 0.07 -5.84
CA LYS A 4 0.32 -1.29 -6.42
C LYS A 4 1.38 -2.09 -5.67
N LEU A 5 1.25 -3.42 -5.65
CA LEU A 5 2.24 -4.36 -5.12
C LEU A 5 2.94 -5.06 -6.30
N SER A 6 4.27 -5.09 -6.33
CA SER A 6 5.04 -6.05 -7.14
C SER A 6 5.40 -7.22 -6.25
N ARG A 7 4.93 -8.41 -6.64
CA ARG A 7 5.28 -9.66 -5.97
C ARG A 7 6.71 -10.09 -6.28
N GLU A 8 7.20 -9.76 -7.48
CA GLU A 8 8.56 -10.06 -7.93
C GLU A 8 9.59 -9.23 -7.14
N ASP A 9 9.37 -7.93 -7.07
CA ASP A 9 10.26 -7.01 -6.36
C ASP A 9 9.96 -6.93 -4.87
N ARG A 10 8.83 -7.48 -4.43
CA ARG A 10 8.32 -7.41 -3.05
C ARG A 10 8.21 -5.97 -2.54
N ILE A 11 7.72 -5.09 -3.40
CA ILE A 11 7.61 -3.66 -3.12
C ILE A 11 6.17 -3.22 -3.31
N ILE A 12 5.66 -2.44 -2.36
CA ILE A 12 4.41 -1.70 -2.51
C ILE A 12 4.75 -0.25 -2.88
N TRP A 13 4.23 0.22 -4.01
CA TRP A 13 4.29 1.63 -4.37
C TRP A 13 3.01 2.34 -3.96
N ILE A 14 3.17 3.51 -3.34
CA ILE A 14 2.07 4.29 -2.77
C ILE A 14 2.42 5.78 -2.73
N ASP A 15 1.38 6.62 -2.59
CA ASP A 15 1.54 8.05 -2.32
C ASP A 15 2.22 8.26 -0.95
N PRO A 16 3.19 9.18 -0.83
CA PRO A 16 3.88 9.47 0.42
C PRO A 16 2.93 9.80 1.58
N ARG A 17 1.80 10.45 1.30
CA ARG A 17 0.82 10.86 2.33
C ARG A 17 0.08 9.69 2.96
N GLU A 18 0.11 8.54 2.31
CA GLU A 18 -0.66 7.35 2.69
C GLU A 18 0.23 6.20 3.15
N ALA A 19 1.55 6.36 3.03
CA ALA A 19 2.52 5.33 3.37
C ALA A 19 2.43 4.92 4.85
N ASP A 20 2.33 5.90 5.76
CA ASP A 20 2.22 5.63 7.20
C ASP A 20 0.92 4.88 7.55
N ASP A 21 -0.20 5.27 6.95
CA ASP A 21 -1.50 4.60 7.15
C ASP A 21 -1.46 3.16 6.65
N LEU A 22 -0.90 2.93 5.46
CA LEU A 22 -0.76 1.58 4.93
C LEU A 22 0.18 0.72 5.79
N ILE A 23 1.31 1.25 6.24
CA ILE A 23 2.24 0.55 7.14
C ILE A 23 1.54 0.15 8.43
N ALA A 24 0.75 1.05 9.02
CA ALA A 24 -0.01 0.76 10.22
C ALA A 24 -0.98 -0.40 10.01
N LEU A 25 -1.69 -0.43 8.88
CA LEU A 25 -2.62 -1.52 8.52
C LEU A 25 -1.91 -2.85 8.29
N LEU A 26 -0.78 -2.85 7.56
CA LEU A 26 0.01 -4.05 7.34
C LEU A 26 0.51 -4.64 8.67
N ARG A 27 1.02 -3.80 9.57
CA ARG A 27 1.46 -4.22 10.90
C ARG A 27 0.33 -4.76 11.76
N LEU A 28 -0.86 -4.15 11.69
CA LEU A 28 -2.04 -4.60 12.44
C LEU A 28 -2.44 -6.04 12.08
N VAL A 29 -2.27 -6.43 10.82
CA VAL A 29 -2.56 -7.80 10.34
C VAL A 29 -1.36 -8.75 10.41
N GLY A 30 -0.26 -8.32 11.04
CA GLY A 30 0.94 -9.12 11.25
C GLY A 30 1.88 -9.20 10.04
N ILE A 31 1.72 -8.34 9.04
CA ILE A 31 2.63 -8.28 7.89
C ILE A 31 3.79 -7.33 8.23
N THR A 32 4.99 -7.88 8.27
CA THR A 32 6.21 -7.07 8.46
C THR A 32 6.53 -6.30 7.18
N CYS A 33 6.92 -5.05 7.31
CA CYS A 33 7.33 -4.18 6.21
C CYS A 33 8.48 -3.27 6.67
N GLY A 34 9.35 -2.90 5.73
CA GLY A 34 10.42 -1.94 5.98
C GLY A 34 9.92 -0.50 5.99
N ALA A 35 10.84 0.43 6.21
CA ALA A 35 10.54 1.86 6.15
C ALA A 35 10.22 2.31 4.72
N PRO A 36 9.36 3.32 4.51
CA PRO A 36 9.15 3.92 3.21
C PRO A 36 10.47 4.50 2.67
N THR A 37 10.77 4.22 1.43
CA THR A 37 11.90 4.80 0.68
C THR A 37 11.41 5.54 -0.55
N ALA A 38 12.24 6.40 -1.14
CA ALA A 38 11.87 7.11 -2.36
C ALA A 38 11.60 6.14 -3.51
N GLY A 39 10.47 6.32 -4.19
CA GLY A 39 10.07 5.52 -5.36
C GLY A 39 10.87 5.89 -6.62
N THR A 40 10.52 5.24 -7.73
CA THR A 40 11.16 5.53 -9.03
C THR A 40 10.55 6.74 -9.73
N GLN A 41 9.32 7.12 -9.34
CA GLN A 41 8.63 8.29 -9.87
C GLN A 41 8.62 9.45 -8.86
N PRO A 42 8.68 10.72 -9.32
CA PRO A 42 8.48 11.88 -8.46
C PRO A 42 7.10 11.83 -7.76
N GLY A 43 7.10 11.97 -6.43
CA GLY A 43 5.88 11.91 -5.64
C GLY A 43 5.39 10.49 -5.31
N GLU A 44 6.23 9.47 -5.51
CA GLU A 44 5.97 8.09 -5.13
C GLU A 44 6.95 7.64 -4.03
N VAL A 45 6.47 6.82 -3.09
CA VAL A 45 7.34 6.07 -2.17
C VAL A 45 7.11 4.57 -2.34
N CYS A 46 8.13 3.80 -2.00
CA CYS A 46 8.10 2.35 -1.97
C CYS A 46 8.22 1.85 -0.53
N ILE A 47 7.42 0.85 -0.20
CA ILE A 47 7.46 0.13 1.08
C ILE A 47 7.94 -1.29 0.76
N PRO A 48 9.17 -1.66 1.16
CA PRO A 48 9.69 -3.00 0.92
C PRO A 48 9.05 -4.01 1.89
N LEU A 49 8.68 -5.17 1.35
CA LEU A 49 8.32 -6.35 2.12
C LEU A 49 9.56 -7.22 2.33
N PRO A 50 9.64 -8.00 3.40
CA PRO A 50 10.85 -8.74 3.72
C PRO A 50 11.12 -9.87 2.72
N ASP A 51 12.39 -10.21 2.53
CA ASP A 51 12.83 -11.21 1.53
C ASP A 51 12.37 -12.64 1.84
N ASN A 52 11.91 -12.89 3.05
CA ASN A 52 11.32 -14.17 3.45
C ASN A 52 9.79 -14.18 3.36
N ALA A 53 9.15 -13.10 2.88
CA ALA A 53 7.71 -13.05 2.70
C ALA A 53 7.26 -14.12 1.70
N GLY A 54 6.47 -15.07 2.18
CA GLY A 54 5.91 -16.14 1.36
C GLY A 54 4.69 -15.70 0.57
N ASP A 55 4.22 -16.53 -0.36
CA ASP A 55 3.04 -16.24 -1.20
C ASP A 55 1.78 -15.90 -0.39
N SER A 56 1.62 -16.52 0.78
CA SER A 56 0.49 -16.25 1.67
C SER A 56 0.52 -14.84 2.26
N GLU A 57 1.71 -14.33 2.62
CA GLU A 57 1.91 -12.98 3.15
C GLU A 57 1.75 -11.96 2.04
N LEU A 58 2.31 -12.22 0.85
CA LEU A 58 2.16 -11.37 -0.33
C LEU A 58 0.68 -11.27 -0.75
N SER A 59 -0.05 -12.38 -0.75
CA SER A 59 -1.48 -12.39 -1.08
C SER A 59 -2.32 -11.62 -0.05
N ARG A 60 -1.95 -11.71 1.23
CA ARG A 60 -2.58 -10.89 2.28
C ARG A 60 -2.26 -9.40 2.12
N ALA A 61 -1.01 -9.05 1.84
CA ALA A 61 -0.60 -7.67 1.59
C ALA A 61 -1.38 -7.07 0.41
N GLU A 62 -1.54 -7.83 -0.67
CA GLU A 62 -2.33 -7.44 -1.85
C GLU A 62 -3.81 -7.23 -1.52
N ALA A 63 -4.40 -8.10 -0.69
CA ALA A 63 -5.79 -7.95 -0.26
C ALA A 63 -5.99 -6.67 0.58
N ILE A 64 -5.08 -6.38 1.50
CA ILE A 64 -5.09 -5.14 2.30
C ILE A 64 -4.93 -3.92 1.40
N LEU A 65 -3.99 -3.95 0.45
CA LEU A 65 -3.78 -2.86 -0.49
C LEU A 65 -5.01 -2.60 -1.36
N SER A 66 -5.68 -3.66 -1.81
CA SER A 66 -6.90 -3.58 -2.61
C SER A 66 -8.04 -2.94 -1.83
N GLU A 67 -8.23 -3.36 -0.57
CA GLU A 67 -9.26 -2.79 0.29
C GLU A 67 -8.93 -1.33 0.67
N PHE A 68 -7.67 -1.01 0.93
CA PHE A 68 -7.21 0.37 1.15
C PHE A 68 -7.53 1.28 -0.04
N ASN A 69 -7.22 0.84 -1.26
CA ASN A 69 -7.56 1.57 -2.49
C ASN A 69 -9.08 1.72 -2.69
N ARG A 70 -9.87 0.71 -2.30
CA ARG A 70 -11.33 0.77 -2.34
C ARG A 70 -11.88 1.82 -1.39
N MET A 71 -11.41 1.85 -0.13
CA MET A 71 -11.84 2.84 0.86
C MET A 71 -11.49 4.27 0.44
N ARG A 72 -10.34 4.47 -0.22
CA ARG A 72 -9.98 5.77 -0.82
C ARG A 72 -10.95 6.18 -1.91
N SER A 73 -11.29 5.24 -2.80
CA SER A 73 -12.19 5.50 -3.92
C SER A 73 -13.60 5.87 -3.43
N THR A 74 -14.12 5.22 -2.38
CA THR A 74 -15.43 5.57 -1.82
C THR A 74 -15.43 6.94 -1.16
N ARG A 75 -14.35 7.36 -0.49
CA ARG A 75 -14.23 8.72 0.05
C ARG A 75 -14.18 9.78 -1.05
N ALA A 76 -13.47 9.53 -2.14
CA ALA A 76 -13.40 10.44 -3.28
C ALA A 76 -14.77 10.61 -3.97
N MET A 77 -15.58 9.55 -4.04
CA MET A 77 -16.92 9.62 -4.63
C MET A 77 -17.92 10.41 -3.78
N HIS A 78 -17.87 10.30 -2.45
CA HIS A 78 -18.75 11.07 -1.57
C HIS A 78 -18.43 12.57 -1.60
N GLN A 79 -17.15 12.95 -1.68
CA GLN A 79 -16.75 14.36 -1.83
C GLN A 79 -17.17 14.98 -3.17
N ALA A 80 -17.32 14.18 -4.22
CA ALA A 80 -17.78 14.66 -5.53
C ALA A 80 -19.31 14.87 -5.61
N GLN A 81 -20.09 14.35 -4.66
CA GLN A 81 -21.55 14.56 -4.61
C GLN A 81 -21.98 15.72 -3.70
N GLU A 82 -21.09 16.22 -2.84
CA GLU A 82 -21.39 17.33 -1.93
C GLU A 82 -21.03 18.72 -2.50
N ASN A 83 -20.73 18.84 -3.80
CA ASN A 83 -20.31 20.11 -4.43
C ASN A 83 -21.11 20.48 -5.67
#